data_AF-A0A257JMS3-F1
#
_entry.id   AF-A0A257JMS3-F1
#
_cell.length_a   1.000
_cell.length_b   1.000
_cell.length_c   1.000
_cell.angle_alpha   90.00
_cell.angle_beta   90.00
_cell.angle_gamma   90.00
#
_symmetry.space_group_name_H-M   'P 1'
#
loop_
_entity.id
_entity.type
_entity.pdbx_description
1 polymer ?
#
loop_
_entity_poly.entity_id
_entity_poly.type
_entity_poly.pdbx_seq_one_letter_code
_entity_poly.pdbx_strand_id
1 'polypeptide(L)'
;MILYKTIALQFGRFLETGRPGNEFDLVGRNVPTEETRVNRRAILTELGGARIYLLDHRAANYLDSLRMDVQGMPWETRQESEIEAYVREVDFPRELVWVEYDARQLWMDRVARGLTTMARLDLRHFSQRGFLFDNRSDDAMTVRLFNGMMDRSFIEPLATLVLRKSGDRPEFTDAVWQPQMNVLMAHARGDTDEHVKDVQALLEEHKGHVSYELVIGFMMFAALAAREDDLLSEETPSLSPEQTKTARKFGKTWMTETLRSHVTIRIGPSGERHLVEREARRQFEAARASGRATPTEHWVSEHERRYSSGKVVRVRGHKRGIVADKTLPIRVVGPKLEL
;
A
#
# COMPACT_ATOMS: atom_id res chain seq x y z
N MET A 1 5.38 -10.53 -11.27
CA MET A 1 4.07 -11.14 -11.65
C MET A 1 3.05 -10.01 -11.69
N ILE A 2 2.01 -10.09 -12.53
CA ILE A 2 0.87 -9.17 -12.45
C ILE A 2 -0.33 -9.97 -11.91
N LEU A 3 -0.74 -9.68 -10.68
CA LEU A 3 -1.67 -10.46 -9.88
C LEU A 3 -3.06 -10.52 -10.52
N TYR A 4 -3.66 -9.40 -10.94
CA TYR A 4 -4.99 -9.46 -11.57
C TYR A 4 -5.01 -10.31 -12.83
N LYS A 5 -3.91 -10.33 -13.60
CA LYS A 5 -3.77 -11.21 -14.78
C LYS A 5 -3.72 -12.68 -14.35
N THR A 6 -2.95 -12.99 -13.32
CA THR A 6 -2.87 -14.34 -12.75
C THR A 6 -4.24 -14.81 -12.26
N ILE A 7 -4.96 -13.98 -11.50
CA ILE A 7 -6.32 -14.27 -11.03
C ILE A 7 -7.24 -14.54 -12.21
N ALA A 8 -7.25 -13.65 -13.20
CA ALA A 8 -8.11 -13.79 -14.37
C ALA A 8 -7.87 -15.11 -15.11
N LEU A 9 -6.61 -15.47 -15.34
CA LEU A 9 -6.21 -16.70 -16.02
C LEU A 9 -6.58 -17.96 -15.21
N GLN A 10 -6.34 -17.94 -13.89
CA GLN A 10 -6.63 -19.08 -13.02
C GLN A 10 -8.13 -19.31 -12.89
N PHE A 11 -8.90 -18.25 -12.61
CA PHE A 11 -10.34 -18.36 -12.47
C PHE A 11 -11.03 -18.67 -13.79
N GLY A 12 -10.62 -18.01 -14.88
CA GLY A 12 -11.16 -18.28 -16.21
C GLY A 12 -10.99 -19.75 -16.62
N ARG A 13 -9.79 -20.31 -16.41
CA ARG A 13 -9.50 -21.73 -16.66
C ARG A 13 -10.31 -22.66 -15.75
N PHE A 14 -10.43 -22.34 -14.46
CA PHE A 14 -11.22 -23.15 -13.52
C PHE A 14 -12.69 -23.19 -13.93
N LEU A 15 -13.24 -22.04 -14.32
CA LEU A 15 -14.63 -21.93 -14.74
C LEU A 15 -14.92 -22.66 -16.06
N GLU A 16 -13.96 -22.64 -17.00
CA GLU A 16 -14.03 -23.34 -18.29
C GLU A 16 -13.90 -24.86 -18.13
N THR A 17 -12.94 -25.33 -17.34
CA THR A 17 -12.56 -26.76 -17.29
C THR A 17 -13.14 -27.52 -16.10
N GLY A 18 -13.64 -26.82 -15.08
CA GLY A 18 -14.03 -27.38 -13.80
C GLY A 18 -12.85 -27.91 -12.97
N ARG A 19 -11.61 -27.68 -13.41
CA ARG A 19 -10.39 -28.18 -12.75
C ARG A 19 -9.58 -27.03 -12.16
N PRO A 20 -8.93 -27.23 -11.00
CA PRO A 20 -8.02 -26.24 -10.43
C PRO A 20 -6.93 -25.83 -11.41
N GLY A 21 -6.60 -24.54 -11.44
CA GLY A 21 -5.76 -23.94 -12.48
C GLY A 21 -4.29 -24.36 -12.44
N ASN A 22 -3.76 -24.61 -11.24
CA ASN A 22 -2.43 -25.20 -10.98
C ASN A 22 -2.46 -25.95 -9.63
N GLU A 23 -1.33 -26.55 -9.24
CA GLU A 23 -1.22 -27.25 -7.95
C GLU A 23 -1.39 -26.35 -6.72
N PHE A 24 -1.24 -25.04 -6.89
CA PHE A 24 -1.36 -24.04 -5.84
C PHE A 24 -2.76 -23.40 -5.75
N ASP A 25 -3.71 -23.83 -6.58
CA ASP A 25 -5.11 -23.40 -6.52
C ASP A 25 -5.85 -24.09 -5.35
N LEU A 26 -5.56 -23.66 -4.13
CA LEU A 26 -6.03 -24.30 -2.90
C LEU A 26 -7.56 -24.43 -2.86
N VAL A 27 -8.27 -23.34 -3.13
CA VAL A 27 -9.75 -23.30 -3.10
C VAL A 27 -10.33 -24.19 -4.19
N GLY A 28 -9.81 -24.10 -5.42
CA GLY A 28 -10.27 -24.94 -6.54
C GLY A 28 -9.99 -26.44 -6.35
N ARG A 29 -8.99 -26.79 -5.52
CA ARG A 29 -8.67 -28.18 -5.18
C ARG A 29 -9.51 -28.72 -4.03
N ASN A 30 -9.74 -27.92 -2.99
CA ASN A 30 -10.34 -28.37 -1.74
C ASN A 30 -11.85 -28.17 -1.71
N VAL A 31 -12.34 -27.11 -2.35
CA VAL A 31 -13.75 -26.69 -2.29
C VAL A 31 -14.26 -26.30 -3.70
N PRO A 32 -14.25 -27.22 -4.70
CA PRO A 32 -14.75 -26.95 -6.04
C PRO A 32 -16.29 -26.96 -6.11
N THR A 33 -16.95 -26.21 -5.22
CA THR A 33 -18.41 -26.13 -5.12
C THR A 33 -18.98 -25.13 -6.13
N GLU A 34 -20.30 -25.17 -6.34
CA GLU A 34 -20.99 -24.15 -7.16
C GLU A 34 -20.83 -22.75 -6.55
N GLU A 35 -20.80 -22.65 -5.22
CA GLU A 35 -20.50 -21.39 -4.50
C GLU A 35 -19.13 -20.82 -4.93
N THR A 36 -18.07 -21.64 -4.97
CA THR A 36 -16.76 -21.23 -5.47
C THR A 36 -16.81 -20.79 -6.93
N ARG A 37 -17.60 -21.46 -7.77
CA ARG A 37 -17.79 -21.07 -9.18
C ARG A 37 -18.49 -19.71 -9.30
N VAL A 38 -19.55 -19.48 -8.51
CA VAL A 38 -20.29 -18.21 -8.45
C VAL A 38 -19.37 -17.09 -7.98
N ASN A 39 -18.62 -17.31 -6.89
CA ASN A 39 -17.68 -16.31 -6.37
C ASN A 39 -16.60 -15.93 -7.40
N ARG A 40 -15.95 -16.92 -8.02
CA ARG A 40 -14.92 -16.67 -9.04
C ARG A 40 -15.49 -15.99 -10.28
N ARG A 41 -16.73 -16.29 -10.66
CA ARG A 41 -17.43 -15.60 -11.76
C ARG A 41 -17.68 -14.14 -11.42
N ALA A 42 -18.12 -13.85 -10.19
CA ALA A 42 -18.33 -12.49 -9.71
C ALA A 42 -17.02 -11.71 -9.75
N ILE A 43 -15.94 -12.27 -9.20
CA ILE A 43 -14.60 -11.64 -9.21
C ILE A 43 -14.12 -11.35 -10.62
N LEU A 44 -14.26 -12.29 -11.58
CA LEU A 44 -13.90 -12.02 -12.99
C LEU A 44 -14.72 -10.89 -13.60
N THR A 45 -16.03 -10.86 -13.31
CA THR A 45 -16.93 -9.81 -13.81
C THR A 45 -16.53 -8.45 -13.27
N GLU A 46 -16.19 -8.38 -11.98
CA GLU A 46 -15.74 -7.16 -11.32
C GLU A 46 -14.39 -6.71 -11.84
N LEU A 47 -13.41 -7.61 -11.95
CA LEU A 47 -12.11 -7.29 -12.56
C LEU A 47 -12.28 -6.81 -14.01
N GLY A 48 -13.23 -7.36 -14.75
CA GLY A 48 -13.56 -6.89 -16.09
C GLY A 48 -14.19 -5.50 -16.10
N GLY A 49 -14.98 -5.14 -15.09
CA GLY A 49 -15.57 -3.80 -14.95
C GLY A 49 -14.65 -2.76 -14.31
N ALA A 50 -13.59 -3.20 -13.62
CA ALA A 50 -12.73 -2.33 -12.82
C ALA A 50 -11.77 -1.49 -13.67
N ARG A 51 -11.45 -0.29 -13.19
CA ARG A 51 -10.25 0.44 -13.63
C ARG A 51 -9.04 -0.16 -12.91
N ILE A 52 -8.13 -0.75 -13.67
CA ILE A 52 -6.94 -1.43 -13.14
C ILE A 52 -5.78 -0.44 -13.02
N TYR A 53 -5.26 -0.23 -11.81
CA TYR A 53 -4.05 0.53 -11.52
C TYR A 53 -2.95 -0.38 -11.00
N LEU A 54 -1.79 -0.34 -11.64
CA LEU A 54 -0.57 -1.01 -11.20
C LEU A 54 0.43 0.05 -10.74
N LEU A 55 0.71 0.10 -9.45
CA LEU A 55 1.73 0.99 -8.91
C LEU A 55 3.10 0.35 -9.14
N ASP A 56 4.03 1.12 -9.70
CA ASP A 56 5.43 0.76 -9.56
C ASP A 56 5.87 0.86 -8.08
N HIS A 57 7.00 0.25 -7.76
CA HIS A 57 7.48 0.18 -6.39
C HIS A 57 7.77 1.58 -5.78
N ARG A 58 8.21 2.56 -6.59
CA ARG A 58 8.52 3.91 -6.08
C ARG A 58 7.25 4.70 -5.81
N ALA A 59 6.25 4.60 -6.69
CA ALA A 59 4.94 5.18 -6.50
C ALA A 59 4.27 4.59 -5.26
N ALA A 60 4.32 3.27 -5.08
CA ALA A 60 3.80 2.62 -3.88
C ALA A 60 4.51 3.12 -2.60
N ASN A 61 5.84 3.27 -2.63
CA ASN A 61 6.61 3.78 -1.50
C ASN A 61 6.31 5.26 -1.18
N TYR A 62 6.10 6.10 -2.20
CA TYR A 62 5.66 7.48 -2.05
C TYR A 62 4.25 7.57 -1.45
N LEU A 63 3.30 6.80 -1.97
CA LEU A 63 1.94 6.76 -1.43
C LEU A 63 1.92 6.24 0.01
N ASP A 64 2.74 5.24 0.34
CA ASP A 64 2.92 4.78 1.70
C ASP A 64 3.59 5.81 2.61
N SER A 65 4.40 6.74 2.07
CA SER A 65 4.94 7.84 2.86
C SER A 65 3.86 8.88 3.18
N LEU A 66 2.97 9.20 2.23
CA LEU A 66 1.81 10.08 2.47
C LEU A 66 0.81 9.45 3.44
N ARG A 67 0.57 8.14 3.34
CA ARG A 67 -0.28 7.38 4.26
C ARG A 67 0.09 7.64 5.72
N MET A 68 1.37 7.81 6.01
CA MET A 68 1.85 8.06 7.38
C MET A 68 1.47 9.44 7.91
N ASP A 69 1.24 10.42 7.03
CA ASP A 69 0.71 11.73 7.45
C ASP A 69 -0.75 11.63 7.86
N VAL A 70 -1.47 10.58 7.41
CA VAL A 70 -2.88 10.29 7.74
C VAL A 70 -3.01 9.31 8.91
N GLN A 71 -2.36 8.15 8.83
CA GLN A 71 -2.46 7.08 9.84
C GLN A 71 -1.44 7.23 10.98
N GLY A 72 -0.49 8.15 10.87
CA GLY A 72 0.60 8.30 11.83
C GLY A 72 1.72 7.30 11.62
N MET A 73 2.76 7.44 12.44
CA MET A 73 3.85 6.47 12.50
C MET A 73 3.38 5.15 13.12
N PRO A 74 4.01 4.00 12.83
CA PRO A 74 3.59 2.70 13.41
C PRO A 74 3.63 2.62 14.94
N TRP A 75 4.37 3.52 15.60
CA TRP A 75 4.45 3.64 17.06
C TRP A 75 3.52 4.73 17.64
N GLU A 76 2.75 5.40 16.80
CA GLU A 76 1.76 6.40 17.20
C GLU A 76 0.38 5.74 17.23
N THR A 77 -0.45 6.14 18.20
CA THR A 77 -1.87 5.78 18.21
C THR A 77 -2.65 6.96 17.67
N ARG A 78 -3.14 6.84 16.44
CA ARG A 78 -4.12 7.78 15.87
C ARG A 78 -5.53 7.21 15.99
N GLN A 79 -6.50 8.08 16.19
CA GLN A 79 -7.89 7.67 16.23
C GLN A 79 -8.36 7.33 14.81
N GLU A 80 -9.18 6.28 14.68
CA GLU A 80 -9.76 5.88 13.38
C GLU A 80 -10.58 7.02 12.74
N SER A 81 -11.16 7.89 13.56
CA SER A 81 -11.88 9.10 13.12
C SER A 81 -11.02 10.07 12.31
N GLU A 82 -9.71 10.15 12.56
CA GLU A 82 -8.79 10.99 11.79
C GLU A 82 -8.50 10.40 10.40
N ILE A 83 -8.40 9.07 10.34
CA ILE A 83 -8.22 8.33 9.08
C ILE A 83 -9.50 8.44 8.25
N GLU A 84 -10.65 8.22 8.89
CA GLU A 84 -11.97 8.37 8.28
C GLU A 84 -12.17 9.80 7.72
N ALA A 85 -11.84 10.83 8.51
CA ALA A 85 -11.98 12.22 8.08
C ALA A 85 -11.21 12.51 6.78
N TYR A 86 -10.02 11.93 6.61
CA TYR A 86 -9.30 12.04 5.35
C TYR A 86 -9.99 11.27 4.23
N VAL A 87 -10.29 9.99 4.45
CA VAL A 87 -10.80 9.08 3.42
C VAL A 87 -12.16 9.55 2.86
N ARG A 88 -12.99 10.16 3.70
CA ARG A 88 -14.30 10.71 3.29
C ARG A 88 -14.19 11.83 2.26
N GLU A 89 -13.10 12.59 2.25
CA GLU A 89 -12.90 13.69 1.31
C GLU A 89 -12.31 13.23 -0.03
N VAL A 90 -11.92 11.96 -0.15
CA VAL A 90 -11.28 11.43 -1.35
C VAL A 90 -12.31 11.00 -2.37
N ASP A 91 -12.21 11.58 -3.57
CA ASP A 91 -13.02 11.17 -4.71
C ASP A 91 -12.45 9.93 -5.40
N PHE A 92 -13.32 8.98 -5.72
CA PHE A 92 -12.93 7.78 -6.44
C PHE A 92 -12.71 8.07 -7.92
N PRO A 93 -11.62 7.59 -8.54
CA PRO A 93 -11.40 7.79 -9.97
C PRO A 93 -12.42 7.04 -10.84
N ARG A 94 -12.99 5.95 -10.31
CA ARG A 94 -14.11 5.17 -10.85
C ARG A 94 -14.85 4.47 -9.71
N GLU A 95 -16.09 4.08 -9.94
CA GLU A 95 -16.89 3.33 -8.95
C GLU A 95 -16.34 1.93 -8.66
N LEU A 96 -15.56 1.33 -9.59
CA LEU A 96 -14.93 0.03 -9.40
C LEU A 96 -13.46 0.12 -9.78
N VAL A 97 -12.57 -0.14 -8.83
CA VAL A 97 -11.14 0.10 -8.97
C VAL A 97 -10.34 -1.07 -8.43
N TRP A 98 -9.33 -1.49 -9.19
CA TRP A 98 -8.29 -2.40 -8.73
C TRP A 98 -7.00 -1.63 -8.53
N VAL A 99 -6.34 -1.79 -7.38
CA VAL A 99 -5.02 -1.22 -7.09
C VAL A 99 -4.08 -2.36 -6.73
N GLU A 100 -2.98 -2.48 -7.46
CA GLU A 100 -1.97 -3.52 -7.23
C GLU A 100 -0.56 -2.95 -7.14
N TYR A 101 0.24 -3.53 -6.25
CA TYR A 101 1.64 -3.16 -6.05
C TYR A 101 2.47 -4.35 -5.57
N ASP A 102 3.79 -4.22 -5.67
CA ASP A 102 4.74 -5.18 -5.11
C ASP A 102 4.83 -4.97 -3.58
N ALA A 103 4.09 -5.79 -2.84
CA ALA A 103 4.06 -5.71 -1.39
C ALA A 103 5.41 -6.07 -0.78
N ARG A 104 6.12 -7.06 -1.32
CA ARG A 104 7.44 -7.43 -0.83
C ARG A 104 8.40 -6.24 -0.89
N GLN A 105 8.46 -5.57 -2.04
CA GLN A 105 9.32 -4.40 -2.19
C GLN A 105 8.89 -3.26 -1.26
N LEU A 106 7.59 -2.98 -1.15
CA LEU A 106 7.09 -1.94 -0.24
C LEU A 106 7.47 -2.21 1.22
N TRP A 107 7.34 -3.46 1.67
CA TRP A 107 7.73 -3.82 3.03
C TRP A 107 9.26 -3.78 3.23
N MET A 108 10.06 -4.10 2.20
CA MET A 108 11.50 -3.87 2.24
C MET A 108 11.83 -2.38 2.41
N ASP A 109 11.09 -1.50 1.74
CA ASP A 109 11.27 -0.04 1.88
C ASP A 109 10.81 0.46 3.25
N ARG A 110 9.78 -0.16 3.86
CA ARG A 110 9.39 0.10 5.25
C ARG A 110 10.47 -0.30 6.25
N VAL A 111 11.11 -1.47 6.06
CA VAL A 111 12.28 -1.88 6.86
C VAL A 111 13.42 -0.88 6.69
N ALA A 112 13.73 -0.47 5.44
CA ALA A 112 14.78 0.49 5.17
C ALA A 112 14.51 1.86 5.84
N ARG A 113 13.23 2.27 5.93
CA ARG A 113 12.78 3.47 6.64
C ARG A 113 12.71 3.32 8.16
N GLY A 114 12.88 2.12 8.71
CA GLY A 114 12.79 1.86 10.15
C GLY A 114 11.36 1.80 10.69
N LEU A 115 10.38 1.53 9.82
CA LEU A 115 8.95 1.48 10.16
C LEU A 115 8.50 0.12 10.68
N THR A 116 9.30 -0.91 10.45
CA THR A 116 9.02 -2.27 10.91
C THR A 116 10.34 -3.01 11.12
N THR A 117 10.33 -3.92 12.07
CA THR A 117 11.44 -4.84 12.38
C THR A 117 11.27 -6.21 11.75
N MET A 118 10.26 -6.37 10.88
CA MET A 118 9.96 -7.64 10.22
C MET A 118 11.20 -8.20 9.53
N ALA A 119 11.49 -9.49 9.77
CA ALA A 119 12.70 -10.09 9.27
C ALA A 119 12.60 -10.25 7.75
N ARG A 120 13.75 -10.12 7.06
CA ARG A 120 13.83 -10.42 5.61
C ARG A 120 13.39 -11.84 5.27
N LEU A 121 13.48 -12.78 6.22
CA LEU A 121 13.06 -14.16 6.04
C LEU A 121 11.54 -14.29 5.93
N ASP A 122 10.78 -13.44 6.64
CA ASP A 122 9.31 -13.42 6.63
C ASP A 122 8.78 -12.83 5.32
N LEU A 123 9.52 -11.86 4.76
CA LEU A 123 9.23 -11.23 3.47
C LEU A 123 9.32 -12.18 2.27
N ARG A 124 9.89 -13.38 2.44
CA ARG A 124 10.06 -14.34 1.33
C ARG A 124 8.74 -14.92 0.83
N HIS A 125 7.68 -14.83 1.63
CA HIS A 125 6.35 -15.32 1.26
C HIS A 125 5.48 -14.23 0.60
N PHE A 126 5.90 -12.98 0.64
CA PHE A 126 5.19 -11.86 0.04
C PHE A 126 5.56 -11.72 -1.44
N SER A 127 4.57 -11.39 -2.27
CA SER A 127 4.77 -10.95 -3.64
C SER A 127 3.92 -9.71 -3.92
N GLN A 128 2.89 -9.79 -4.77
CA GLN A 128 2.01 -8.67 -5.10
C GLN A 128 0.82 -8.63 -4.13
N ARG A 129 0.31 -7.43 -3.82
CA ARG A 129 -1.00 -7.26 -3.21
C ARG A 129 -1.92 -6.56 -4.19
N GLY A 130 -3.18 -6.98 -4.19
CA GLY A 130 -4.22 -6.42 -5.04
C GLY A 130 -5.46 -6.09 -4.22
N PHE A 131 -5.89 -4.85 -4.27
CA PHE A 131 -7.12 -4.37 -3.63
C PHE A 131 -8.18 -4.13 -4.68
N LEU A 132 -9.36 -4.72 -4.47
CA LEU A 132 -10.55 -4.41 -5.24
C LEU A 132 -11.46 -3.52 -4.39
N PHE A 133 -11.59 -2.26 -4.79
CA PHE A 133 -12.49 -1.28 -4.22
C PHE A 133 -13.75 -1.21 -5.06
N ASP A 134 -14.89 -1.57 -4.48
CA ASP A 134 -16.19 -1.49 -5.12
C ASP A 134 -17.06 -0.45 -4.40
N ASN A 135 -17.27 0.67 -5.06
CA ASN A 135 -18.02 1.82 -4.61
C ASN A 135 -19.34 2.00 -5.40
N ARG A 136 -19.78 1.00 -6.17
CA ARG A 136 -20.98 1.08 -7.05
C ARG A 136 -22.30 1.08 -6.29
N SER A 137 -22.35 0.49 -5.09
CA SER A 137 -23.57 0.46 -4.28
C SER A 137 -23.79 1.80 -3.60
N ASP A 138 -25.01 2.31 -3.59
CA ASP A 138 -25.36 3.59 -2.94
C ASP A 138 -25.22 3.49 -1.40
N ASP A 139 -25.42 2.31 -0.82
CA ASP A 139 -25.46 2.11 0.64
C ASP A 139 -24.12 1.74 1.25
N ALA A 140 -23.19 1.19 0.47
CA ALA A 140 -21.94 0.62 0.97
C ALA A 140 -20.80 0.64 -0.03
N MET A 141 -19.58 0.71 0.49
CA MET A 141 -18.35 0.42 -0.24
C MET A 141 -17.77 -0.91 0.27
N THR A 142 -17.27 -1.74 -0.64
CA THR A 142 -16.55 -2.96 -0.25
C THR A 142 -15.09 -2.94 -0.65
N VAL A 143 -14.25 -3.54 0.17
CA VAL A 143 -12.81 -3.72 -0.10
C VAL A 143 -12.44 -5.18 0.08
N ARG A 144 -11.76 -5.74 -0.93
CA ARG A 144 -11.22 -7.10 -0.90
C ARG A 144 -9.73 -7.09 -1.20
N LEU A 145 -8.96 -7.83 -0.41
CA LEU A 145 -7.52 -8.00 -0.59
C LEU A 145 -7.19 -9.38 -1.15
N PHE A 146 -6.39 -9.41 -2.21
CA PHE A 146 -5.76 -10.60 -2.76
C PHE A 146 -4.26 -10.54 -2.47
N ASN A 147 -3.70 -11.64 -1.97
CA ASN A 147 -2.27 -11.74 -1.68
C ASN A 147 -1.61 -12.70 -2.68
N GLY A 148 -0.77 -12.16 -3.56
CA GLY A 148 0.08 -12.94 -4.43
C GLY A 148 1.28 -13.53 -3.69
N MET A 149 1.64 -14.75 -4.07
CA MET A 149 2.77 -15.51 -3.54
C MET A 149 3.87 -15.63 -4.60
N MET A 150 5.09 -15.94 -4.16
CA MET A 150 6.28 -16.01 -5.04
C MET A 150 6.22 -17.12 -6.11
N ASP A 151 5.47 -18.19 -5.86
CA ASP A 151 5.26 -19.34 -6.77
C ASP A 151 4.17 -19.11 -7.82
N ARG A 152 3.72 -17.86 -7.98
CA ARG A 152 2.58 -17.44 -8.81
C ARG A 152 1.22 -17.95 -8.31
N SER A 153 1.16 -18.50 -7.10
CA SER A 153 -0.10 -18.70 -6.41
C SER A 153 -0.59 -17.39 -5.79
N PHE A 154 -1.82 -17.40 -5.30
CA PHE A 154 -2.37 -16.30 -4.54
C PHE A 154 -3.42 -16.81 -3.56
N ILE A 155 -3.63 -16.04 -2.51
CA ILE A 155 -4.69 -16.23 -1.52
C ILE A 155 -5.87 -15.34 -1.95
N GLU A 156 -7.02 -15.98 -2.14
CA GLU A 156 -8.30 -15.29 -2.34
C GLU A 156 -8.70 -14.49 -1.09
N PRO A 157 -9.57 -13.48 -1.20
CA PRO A 157 -9.98 -12.69 -0.04
C PRO A 157 -10.58 -13.58 1.03
N LEU A 158 -10.04 -13.52 2.26
CA LEU A 158 -10.53 -14.31 3.39
C LEU A 158 -11.75 -13.66 4.04
N ALA A 159 -11.85 -12.34 3.92
CA ALA A 159 -13.02 -11.56 4.27
C ALA A 159 -13.16 -10.37 3.33
N THR A 160 -14.37 -9.85 3.26
CA THR A 160 -14.68 -8.57 2.61
C THR A 160 -14.92 -7.54 3.71
N LEU A 161 -14.22 -6.41 3.62
CA LEU A 161 -14.52 -5.24 4.42
C LEU A 161 -15.70 -4.53 3.78
N VAL A 162 -16.76 -4.27 4.56
CA VAL A 162 -17.94 -3.52 4.13
C VAL A 162 -18.04 -2.27 4.98
N LEU A 163 -17.88 -1.13 4.32
CA LEU A 163 -18.04 0.19 4.92
C LEU A 163 -19.41 0.72 4.50
N ARG A 164 -20.23 1.12 5.47
CA ARG A 164 -21.49 1.81 5.16
C ARG A 164 -21.19 3.17 4.56
N LYS A 165 -22.14 3.71 3.80
CA LYS A 165 -22.05 5.07 3.30
C LYS A 165 -23.00 6.00 4.01
N SER A 166 -22.55 7.22 4.21
CA SER A 166 -23.40 8.35 4.59
C SER A 166 -23.32 9.40 3.49
N GLY A 167 -24.40 9.48 2.71
CA GLY A 167 -24.34 10.04 1.37
C GLY A 167 -23.46 9.16 0.47
N ASP A 168 -22.55 9.76 -0.30
CA ASP A 168 -21.64 9.04 -1.20
C ASP A 168 -20.30 8.65 -0.56
N ARG A 169 -20.13 8.87 0.75
CA ARG A 169 -18.83 8.74 1.44
C ARG A 169 -18.80 7.53 2.37
N PRO A 170 -17.74 6.70 2.34
CA PRO A 170 -17.62 5.55 3.22
C PRO A 170 -17.36 5.97 4.68
N GLU A 171 -17.96 5.25 5.62
CA GLU A 171 -17.79 5.41 7.07
C GLU A 171 -17.03 4.20 7.63
N PHE A 172 -16.05 4.47 8.48
CA PHE A 172 -15.28 3.41 9.16
C PHE A 172 -15.94 3.03 10.48
N THR A 173 -16.74 3.94 11.04
CA THR A 173 -17.67 3.64 12.13
C THR A 173 -18.60 2.50 11.71
N ASP A 174 -18.68 1.45 12.54
CA ASP A 174 -19.46 0.23 12.28
C ASP A 174 -19.04 -0.58 11.04
N ALA A 175 -17.75 -0.54 10.67
CA ALA A 175 -17.19 -1.40 9.63
C ALA A 175 -17.52 -2.88 9.88
N VAL A 176 -18.10 -3.55 8.88
CA VAL A 176 -18.50 -4.96 8.98
C VAL A 176 -17.53 -5.82 8.17
N TRP A 177 -17.09 -6.91 8.78
CA TRP A 177 -16.33 -7.95 8.11
C TRP A 177 -17.24 -9.09 7.69
N GLN A 178 -17.25 -9.41 6.39
CA GLN A 178 -17.96 -10.57 5.84
C GLN A 178 -16.96 -11.68 5.48
N PRO A 179 -16.84 -12.74 6.30
CA PRO A 179 -15.93 -13.85 6.02
C PRO A 179 -16.31 -14.60 4.75
N GLN A 180 -15.31 -15.01 3.96
CA GLN A 180 -15.49 -15.82 2.76
C GLN A 180 -15.33 -17.29 3.14
N MET A 181 -16.45 -17.91 3.53
CA MET A 181 -16.44 -19.24 4.16
C MET A 181 -15.83 -20.33 3.28
N ASN A 182 -16.08 -20.33 1.98
CA ASN A 182 -15.46 -21.28 1.05
C ASN A 182 -13.93 -21.17 1.01
N VAL A 183 -13.38 -19.95 1.11
CA VAL A 183 -11.93 -19.72 1.16
C VAL A 183 -11.38 -20.14 2.52
N LEU A 184 -12.01 -19.73 3.62
CA LEU A 184 -11.61 -20.12 4.97
C LEU A 184 -11.62 -21.65 5.15
N MET A 185 -12.66 -22.32 4.66
CA MET A 185 -12.76 -23.78 4.67
C MET A 185 -11.69 -24.45 3.81
N ALA A 186 -11.26 -23.83 2.69
CA ALA A 186 -10.16 -24.36 1.90
C ALA A 186 -8.81 -24.32 2.64
N HIS A 187 -8.62 -23.33 3.53
CA HIS A 187 -7.49 -23.23 4.45
C HIS A 187 -7.68 -24.10 5.71
N ALA A 188 -8.91 -24.46 6.06
CA ALA A 188 -9.26 -25.39 7.12
C ALA A 188 -9.00 -26.86 6.72
N ARG A 189 -7.76 -27.37 6.83
CA ARG A 189 -7.43 -28.80 6.65
C ARG A 189 -7.14 -29.49 7.98
N GLY A 190 -8.19 -30.04 8.59
CA GLY A 190 -8.10 -30.88 9.79
C GLY A 190 -9.01 -30.38 10.91
N ASP A 191 -9.71 -31.29 11.59
CA ASP A 191 -10.59 -30.99 12.73
C ASP A 191 -9.79 -31.00 14.05
N THR A 192 -8.73 -30.21 14.13
CA THR A 192 -8.02 -29.99 15.41
C THR A 192 -8.24 -28.56 15.89
N ASP A 193 -8.27 -28.38 17.21
CA ASP A 193 -8.36 -27.06 17.83
C ASP A 193 -7.19 -26.14 17.43
N GLU A 194 -6.04 -26.72 17.08
CA GLU A 194 -4.87 -26.01 16.55
C GLU A 194 -5.15 -25.43 15.17
N HIS A 195 -5.80 -26.21 14.30
CA HIS A 195 -6.15 -25.79 12.94
C HIS A 195 -7.16 -24.62 12.93
N VAL A 196 -8.13 -24.65 13.85
CA VAL A 196 -9.10 -23.56 14.01
C VAL A 196 -8.39 -22.26 14.43
N LYS A 197 -7.41 -22.34 15.34
CA LYS A 197 -6.62 -21.18 15.76
C LYS A 197 -5.78 -20.61 14.63
N ASP A 198 -5.19 -21.46 13.79
CA ASP A 198 -4.38 -21.01 12.66
C ASP A 198 -5.23 -20.26 11.62
N VAL A 199 -6.44 -20.75 11.31
CA VAL A 199 -7.35 -20.06 10.38
C VAL A 199 -7.84 -18.74 10.97
N GLN A 200 -8.11 -18.68 12.28
CA GLN A 200 -8.46 -17.43 12.95
C GLN A 200 -7.30 -16.43 12.92
N ALA A 201 -6.08 -16.86 13.22
CA ALA A 201 -4.89 -16.00 13.15
C ALA A 201 -4.67 -15.46 11.74
N LEU A 202 -4.81 -16.31 10.72
CA LEU A 202 -4.73 -15.91 9.32
C LEU A 202 -5.79 -14.87 8.94
N LEU A 203 -7.04 -15.05 9.41
CA LEU A 203 -8.12 -14.11 9.19
C LEU A 203 -7.85 -12.75 9.88
N GLU A 204 -7.40 -12.75 11.13
CA GLU A 204 -7.09 -11.51 11.85
C GLU A 204 -5.89 -10.78 11.23
N GLU A 205 -4.86 -11.51 10.79
CA GLU A 205 -3.73 -10.94 10.05
C GLU A 205 -4.22 -10.30 8.74
N HIS A 206 -5.09 -10.99 8.00
CA HIS A 206 -5.68 -10.48 6.77
C HIS A 206 -6.49 -9.19 6.99
N LYS A 207 -7.33 -9.15 8.02
CA LYS A 207 -8.09 -7.95 8.39
C LYS A 207 -7.16 -6.79 8.73
N GLY A 208 -6.11 -7.05 9.50
CA GLY A 208 -5.08 -6.06 9.83
C GLY A 208 -4.42 -5.49 8.58
N HIS A 209 -4.02 -6.34 7.63
CA HIS A 209 -3.43 -5.88 6.35
C HIS A 209 -4.42 -5.06 5.52
N VAL A 210 -5.68 -5.45 5.45
CA VAL A 210 -6.71 -4.70 4.72
C VAL A 210 -6.87 -3.30 5.34
N SER A 211 -7.15 -3.20 6.64
CA SER A 211 -7.36 -1.92 7.33
C SER A 211 -6.15 -1.00 7.24
N TYR A 212 -4.95 -1.57 7.36
CA TYR A 212 -3.72 -0.81 7.33
C TYR A 212 -3.36 -0.31 5.92
N GLU A 213 -3.49 -1.15 4.90
CA GLU A 213 -2.97 -0.83 3.57
C GLU A 213 -4.01 -0.30 2.57
N LEU A 214 -5.32 -0.43 2.84
CA LEU A 214 -6.36 0.14 1.96
C LEU A 214 -6.16 1.66 1.74
N VAL A 215 -5.58 2.34 2.73
CA VAL A 215 -5.34 3.80 2.69
C VAL A 215 -4.35 4.17 1.57
N ILE A 216 -3.47 3.26 1.14
CA ILE A 216 -2.60 3.48 -0.03
C ILE A 216 -3.44 3.73 -1.30
N GLY A 217 -4.55 2.99 -1.45
CA GLY A 217 -5.50 3.22 -2.55
C GLY A 217 -6.09 4.63 -2.49
N PHE A 218 -6.52 5.07 -1.31
CA PHE A 218 -7.03 6.43 -1.12
C PHE A 218 -5.98 7.52 -1.35
N MET A 219 -4.72 7.32 -0.94
CA MET A 219 -3.63 8.25 -1.26
C MET A 219 -3.47 8.37 -2.77
N MET A 220 -3.56 7.25 -3.51
CA MET A 220 -3.46 7.26 -4.96
C MET A 220 -4.64 8.04 -5.57
N PHE A 221 -5.86 7.81 -5.10
CA PHE A 221 -7.05 8.50 -5.61
C PHE A 221 -6.95 10.00 -5.42
N ALA A 222 -6.54 10.44 -4.22
CA ALA A 222 -6.32 11.85 -3.90
C ALA A 222 -5.23 12.46 -4.79
N ALA A 223 -4.08 11.80 -4.96
CA ALA A 223 -3.00 12.27 -5.80
C ALA A 223 -3.42 12.39 -7.28
N LEU A 224 -4.20 11.43 -7.79
CA LEU A 224 -4.76 11.50 -9.14
C LEU A 224 -5.78 12.63 -9.30
N ALA A 225 -6.58 12.90 -8.26
CA ALA A 225 -7.56 13.99 -8.27
C ALA A 225 -6.89 15.37 -8.20
N ALA A 226 -5.79 15.51 -7.46
CA ALA A 226 -5.01 16.75 -7.36
C ALA A 226 -4.38 17.17 -8.70
N ARG A 227 -4.12 16.21 -9.60
CA ARG A 227 -3.50 16.42 -10.93
C ARG A 227 -2.13 17.12 -10.85
N GLU A 228 -1.41 16.90 -9.76
CA GLU A 228 -0.04 17.36 -9.59
C GLU A 228 0.95 16.45 -10.35
N ASP A 229 2.21 16.87 -10.47
CA ASP A 229 3.29 16.08 -11.07
C ASP A 229 3.87 15.05 -10.08
N ASP A 230 3.09 14.63 -9.09
CA ASP A 230 3.45 13.60 -8.12
C ASP A 230 3.41 12.19 -8.70
N LEU A 231 2.46 11.93 -9.60
CA LEU A 231 2.24 10.63 -10.22
C LEU A 231 2.07 10.77 -11.73
N LEU A 232 2.68 9.85 -12.46
CA LEU A 232 2.57 9.72 -13.91
C LEU A 232 1.74 8.49 -14.23
N SER A 233 0.76 8.62 -15.12
CA SER A 233 -0.16 7.55 -15.52
C SER A 233 0.06 7.15 -16.98
N GLU A 234 0.27 5.86 -17.24
CA GLU A 234 0.40 5.31 -18.58
C GLU A 234 -0.56 4.14 -18.77
N GLU A 235 -1.53 4.26 -19.67
CA GLU A 235 -2.45 3.17 -19.99
C GLU A 235 -1.87 2.22 -21.04
N THR A 236 -1.95 0.92 -20.77
CA THR A 236 -1.41 -0.12 -21.64
C THR A 236 -2.42 -1.26 -21.81
N PRO A 237 -2.59 -1.79 -23.04
CA PRO A 237 -3.38 -3.01 -23.26
C PRO A 237 -2.83 -4.17 -22.43
N SER A 238 -3.73 -4.92 -21.80
CA SER A 238 -3.34 -6.02 -20.91
C SER A 238 -2.97 -7.28 -21.66
N LEU A 239 -3.50 -7.43 -22.87
CA LEU A 239 -3.17 -8.48 -23.83
C LEU A 239 -2.47 -7.88 -25.05
N SER A 240 -1.50 -8.61 -25.59
CA SER A 240 -0.97 -8.29 -26.92
C SER A 240 -2.04 -8.48 -28.01
N PRO A 241 -1.88 -7.88 -29.20
CA PRO A 241 -2.79 -8.11 -30.32
C PRO A 241 -2.93 -9.60 -30.69
N GLU A 242 -1.83 -10.35 -30.64
CA GLU A 242 -1.80 -11.80 -30.91
C GLU A 242 -2.56 -12.60 -29.84
N GLN A 243 -2.38 -12.25 -28.57
CA GLN A 243 -3.11 -12.87 -27.46
C GLN A 243 -4.61 -12.59 -27.57
N THR A 244 -4.99 -11.36 -27.91
CA THR A 244 -6.38 -10.96 -28.14
C THR A 244 -7.00 -11.75 -29.28
N LYS A 245 -6.30 -11.85 -30.43
CA LYS A 245 -6.75 -12.64 -31.58
C LYS A 245 -6.92 -14.11 -31.23
N THR A 246 -5.97 -14.68 -30.49
CA THR A 246 -5.99 -16.07 -30.05
C THR A 246 -7.14 -16.34 -29.09
N ALA A 247 -7.33 -15.48 -28.09
CA ALA A 247 -8.43 -15.59 -27.14
C ALA A 247 -9.79 -15.59 -27.85
N ARG A 248 -10.00 -14.68 -28.82
CA ARG A 248 -11.20 -14.65 -29.66
C ARG A 248 -11.37 -15.93 -30.49
N LYS A 249 -10.30 -16.40 -31.14
CA LYS A 249 -10.32 -17.63 -31.96
C LYS A 249 -10.78 -18.85 -31.16
N PHE A 250 -10.38 -18.94 -29.89
CA PHE A 250 -10.72 -20.07 -29.02
C PHE A 250 -11.94 -19.80 -28.11
N GLY A 251 -12.71 -18.74 -28.36
CA GLY A 251 -13.93 -18.44 -27.59
C GLY A 251 -13.67 -18.08 -26.11
N LYS A 252 -12.45 -17.65 -25.77
CA LYS A 252 -12.06 -17.27 -24.40
C LYS A 252 -12.50 -15.85 -24.08
N THR A 253 -13.81 -15.60 -24.08
CA THR A 253 -14.41 -14.27 -23.87
C THR A 253 -13.97 -13.64 -22.55
N TRP A 254 -13.87 -14.45 -21.48
CA TRP A 254 -13.39 -14.03 -20.17
C TRP A 254 -11.99 -13.39 -20.22
N MET A 255 -11.11 -13.83 -21.12
CA MET A 255 -9.79 -13.20 -21.29
C MET A 255 -9.93 -11.79 -21.88
N THR A 256 -10.73 -11.63 -22.93
CA THR A 256 -10.88 -10.35 -23.63
C THR A 256 -11.72 -9.33 -22.88
N GLU A 257 -12.64 -9.80 -22.03
CA GLU A 257 -13.51 -8.94 -21.20
C GLU A 257 -12.80 -8.49 -19.92
N THR A 258 -12.00 -9.39 -19.31
CA THR A 258 -11.29 -9.11 -18.05
C THR A 258 -9.95 -8.41 -18.29
N LEU A 259 -9.20 -8.84 -19.31
CA LEU A 259 -7.83 -8.37 -19.57
C LEU A 259 -7.82 -7.33 -20.70
N ARG A 260 -8.56 -6.24 -20.51
CA ARG A 260 -8.65 -5.14 -21.49
C ARG A 260 -7.41 -4.24 -21.47
N SER A 261 -7.28 -3.42 -20.44
CA SER A 261 -6.16 -2.50 -20.23
C SER A 261 -5.88 -2.34 -18.75
N HIS A 262 -4.73 -1.74 -18.45
CA HIS A 262 -4.35 -1.32 -17.11
C HIS A 262 -3.57 -0.01 -17.19
N VAL A 263 -3.63 0.78 -16.12
CA VAL A 263 -2.85 2.00 -15.94
C VAL A 263 -1.66 1.68 -15.07
N THR A 264 -0.46 1.87 -15.59
CA THR A 264 0.75 1.87 -14.77
C THR A 264 0.92 3.26 -14.17
N ILE A 265 1.02 3.31 -12.84
CA ILE A 265 1.29 4.52 -12.07
C ILE A 265 2.76 4.52 -11.69
N ARG A 266 3.48 5.54 -12.14
CA ARG A 266 4.88 5.80 -11.78
C ARG A 266 4.98 7.05 -10.93
N ILE A 267 6.04 7.13 -10.12
CA ILE A 267 6.34 8.36 -9.40
C ILE A 267 6.73 9.47 -10.38
N GLY A 268 6.20 10.67 -10.17
CA GLY A 268 6.53 11.87 -10.91
C GLY A 268 7.58 12.73 -10.20
N PRO A 269 8.02 13.84 -10.82
CA PRO A 269 9.09 14.68 -10.29
C PRO A 269 8.82 15.27 -8.90
N SER A 270 7.59 15.67 -8.57
CA SER A 270 7.26 16.18 -7.22
C SER A 270 7.30 15.09 -6.17
N GLY A 271 6.76 13.91 -6.47
CA GLY A 271 6.81 12.76 -5.57
C GLY A 271 8.26 12.33 -5.28
N GLU A 272 9.12 12.36 -6.30
CA GLU A 272 10.55 12.10 -6.13
C GLU A 272 11.23 13.11 -5.19
N ARG A 273 10.95 14.41 -5.38
CA ARG A 273 11.46 15.45 -4.49
C ARG A 273 11.01 15.23 -3.05
N HIS A 274 9.75 14.87 -2.83
CA HIS A 274 9.22 14.57 -1.50
C HIS A 274 9.97 13.41 -0.83
N LEU A 275 10.20 12.30 -1.54
CA LEU A 275 10.94 11.17 -0.99
C LEU A 275 12.40 11.53 -0.63
N VAL A 276 13.06 12.33 -1.48
CA VAL A 276 14.43 12.82 -1.22
C VAL A 276 14.47 13.72 0.01
N GLU A 277 13.53 14.67 0.12
CA GLU A 277 13.45 15.57 1.28
C GLU A 277 13.24 14.79 2.58
N ARG A 278 12.34 13.82 2.55
CA ARG A 278 12.02 12.98 3.71
C ARG A 278 13.22 12.15 4.16
N GLU A 279 13.95 11.55 3.23
CA GLU A 279 15.17 10.80 3.54
C GLU A 279 16.26 11.71 4.12
N ALA A 280 16.47 12.89 3.54
CA ALA A 280 17.42 13.87 4.06
C ALA A 280 17.08 14.29 5.50
N ARG A 281 15.80 14.53 5.79
CA ARG A 281 15.33 14.85 7.14
C ARG A 281 15.58 13.71 8.12
N ARG A 282 15.31 12.46 7.73
CA ARG A 282 15.55 11.27 8.56
C ARG A 282 17.04 11.13 8.93
N GLN A 283 17.93 11.30 7.94
CA GLN A 283 19.37 11.24 8.17
C GLN A 283 19.85 12.35 9.11
N PHE A 284 19.31 13.56 8.95
CA PHE A 284 19.59 14.69 9.84
C PHE A 284 19.17 14.40 11.29
N GLU A 285 17.95 13.89 11.51
CA GLU A 285 17.45 13.54 12.84
C GLU A 285 18.29 12.42 13.49
N ALA A 286 18.72 11.41 12.72
CA ALA A 286 19.62 10.36 13.20
C ALA A 286 21.02 10.90 13.57
N ALA A 287 21.57 11.82 12.78
CA ALA A 287 22.85 12.47 13.08
C ALA A 287 22.77 13.32 14.36
N ARG A 288 21.62 13.98 14.58
CA ARG A 288 21.34 14.73 15.81
C ARG A 288 21.21 13.83 17.03
N ALA A 289 20.47 12.73 16.92
CA ALA A 289 20.30 11.76 18.01
C ALA A 289 21.63 11.09 18.41
N SER A 290 22.53 10.84 17.45
CA SER A 290 23.87 10.26 17.71
C SER A 290 24.90 11.27 18.25
N GLY A 291 24.50 12.52 18.53
CA GLY A 291 25.38 13.58 19.06
C GLY A 291 26.43 14.08 18.05
N ARG A 292 26.32 13.68 16.78
CA ARG A 292 27.24 14.07 15.70
C ARG A 292 26.81 15.34 14.97
N ALA A 293 25.62 15.88 15.27
CA ALA A 293 25.15 17.13 14.68
C ALA A 293 25.97 18.32 15.20
N THR A 294 26.61 19.05 14.28
CA THR A 294 27.27 20.31 14.59
C THR A 294 26.19 21.38 14.85
N PRO A 295 26.33 22.25 15.88
CA PRO A 295 25.32 23.27 16.15
C PRO A 295 25.08 24.16 14.94
N THR A 296 23.82 24.36 14.60
CA THR A 296 23.37 25.39 13.67
C THR A 296 23.89 26.76 14.11
N GLU A 297 24.22 27.65 13.17
CA GLU A 297 24.62 29.02 13.49
C GLU A 297 23.62 29.67 14.46
N HIS A 298 24.10 30.02 15.66
CA HIS A 298 23.35 30.71 16.68
C HIS A 298 24.18 31.84 17.26
N TRP A 299 23.47 32.83 17.83
CA TRP A 299 24.09 33.96 18.49
C TRP A 299 24.48 33.56 19.92
N VAL A 300 25.74 33.72 20.27
CA VAL A 300 26.19 33.61 21.67
C VAL A 300 26.10 35.01 22.27
N SER A 301 25.25 35.18 23.29
CA SER A 301 25.13 36.45 24.02
C SER A 301 26.41 36.77 24.79
N GLU A 302 26.74 38.06 24.86
CA GLU A 302 27.86 38.53 25.65
C GLU A 302 27.66 38.14 27.12
N HIS A 303 28.66 37.51 27.73
CA HIS A 303 28.62 37.12 29.14
C HIS A 303 30.01 37.04 29.74
N GLU A 304 30.09 37.19 31.06
CA GLU A 304 31.32 37.04 31.82
C GLU A 304 31.41 35.63 32.40
N ARG A 305 32.57 34.99 32.22
CA ARG A 305 32.91 33.73 32.88
C ARG A 305 33.91 33.99 33.98
N ARG A 306 33.57 33.58 35.20
CA ARG A 306 34.46 33.60 36.37
C ARG A 306 34.98 32.19 36.60
N TYR A 307 36.29 32.04 36.57
CA TYR A 307 36.96 30.78 36.85
C TYR A 307 37.28 30.65 38.35
N SER A 308 37.39 29.42 38.84
CA SER A 308 37.77 29.13 40.23
C SER A 308 39.14 29.69 40.63
N SER A 309 39.98 30.04 39.65
CA SER A 309 41.26 30.74 39.83
C SER A 309 41.14 32.25 40.06
N GLY A 310 39.92 32.81 40.09
CA GLY A 310 39.67 34.26 40.21
C GLY A 310 39.78 35.03 38.89
N LYS A 311 40.19 34.37 37.79
CA LYS A 311 40.22 34.97 36.45
C LYS A 311 38.81 35.24 35.95
N VAL A 312 38.55 36.46 35.50
CA VAL A 312 37.30 36.85 34.84
C VAL A 312 37.58 37.06 33.36
N VAL A 313 36.82 36.38 32.49
CA VAL A 313 36.91 36.53 31.03
C VAL A 313 35.56 37.00 30.52
N ARG A 314 35.57 38.13 29.80
CA ARG A 314 34.40 38.66 29.12
C ARG A 314 34.34 38.10 27.70
N VAL A 315 33.36 37.25 27.43
CA VAL A 315 33.10 36.68 26.11
C VAL A 315 32.22 37.65 25.35
N ARG A 316 32.77 38.32 24.34
CA ARG A 316 31.97 39.20 23.46
C ARG A 316 30.99 38.36 22.63
N GLY A 317 29.84 38.95 22.31
CA GLY A 317 28.83 38.28 21.49
C GLY A 317 29.39 37.95 20.09
N HIS A 318 29.23 36.69 19.66
CA HIS A 318 29.74 36.20 18.38
C HIS A 318 28.93 35.00 17.87
N LYS A 319 29.04 34.71 16.57
CA LYS A 319 28.24 33.72 15.86
C LYS A 319 28.98 32.42 16.03
N ARG A 320 28.25 31.39 16.45
CA ARG A 320 28.83 30.07 16.68
C ARG A 320 27.98 29.03 15.98
N GLY A 321 28.63 28.07 15.35
CA GLY A 321 27.95 27.08 14.51
C GLY A 321 28.21 27.32 13.03
N ILE A 322 27.56 26.55 12.17
CA ILE A 322 27.75 26.57 10.71
C ILE A 322 26.55 27.26 10.05
N VAL A 323 26.83 28.08 9.02
CA VAL A 323 25.81 28.76 8.22
C VAL A 323 24.87 27.71 7.60
N ALA A 324 23.58 27.91 7.76
CA ALA A 324 22.55 27.05 7.16
C ALA A 324 22.66 27.06 5.63
N ASP A 325 22.60 25.88 5.00
CA ASP A 325 22.47 25.79 3.55
C ASP A 325 21.13 26.38 3.12
N LYS A 326 21.18 27.42 2.28
CA LYS A 326 20.01 28.18 1.81
C LYS A 326 19.23 27.45 0.71
N THR A 327 19.77 26.35 0.18
CA THR A 327 19.09 25.51 -0.82
C THR A 327 18.18 24.47 -0.19
N LEU A 328 18.24 24.30 1.13
CA LEU A 328 17.35 23.44 1.90
C LEU A 328 16.09 24.21 2.35
N PRO A 329 14.92 23.55 2.44
CA PRO A 329 13.69 24.20 2.85
C PRO A 329 13.80 24.81 4.26
N ILE A 330 13.13 25.94 4.49
CA ILE A 330 13.23 26.84 5.66
C ILE A 330 13.04 26.13 7.03
N ARG A 331 12.48 24.91 7.06
CA ARG A 331 12.26 24.11 8.28
C ARG A 331 13.24 22.96 8.50
N VAL A 332 14.18 22.72 7.57
CA VAL A 332 15.24 21.72 7.70
C VAL A 332 16.57 22.44 7.51
N VAL A 333 17.26 22.74 8.62
CA VAL A 333 18.63 23.20 8.51
C VAL A 333 19.53 21.98 8.29
N GLY A 334 19.77 21.64 7.03
CA GLY A 334 20.60 20.49 6.71
C GLY A 334 22.07 20.83 6.46
N PRO A 335 22.82 19.84 5.93
CA PRO A 335 24.27 19.81 6.04
C PRO A 335 25.00 20.66 5.00
N LYS A 336 26.27 20.92 5.36
CA LYS A 336 27.37 21.65 4.72
C LYS A 336 27.39 21.71 3.18
N LEU A 337 27.60 22.91 2.63
CA LEU A 337 28.25 23.09 1.32
C LEU A 337 29.76 22.84 1.51
N GLU A 338 30.30 21.80 0.89
CA GLU A 338 31.76 21.66 0.74
C GLU A 338 32.21 22.57 -0.40
N LEU A 339 32.99 23.59 -0.06
CA LEU A 339 33.82 24.37 -0.99
C LEU A 339 35.24 23.85 -0.92
#